data_AF-A0A965ACF7-F1
#
_entry.id   AF-A0A965ACF7-F1
#
_cell.length_a   1.000
_cell.length_b   1.000
_cell.length_c   1.000
_cell.angle_alpha   90.00
_cell.angle_beta   90.00
_cell.angle_gamma   90.00
#
_symmetry.space_group_name_H-M   'P 1'
#
loop_
_entity.id
_entity.type
_entity.pdbx_description
1 polymer ?
#
loop_
_entity_poly.entity_id
_entity_poly.type
_entity_poly.pdbx_seq_one_letter_code
_entity_poly.pdbx_strand_id
1 'polypeptide(L)'
;MFRSVSKTGIRPIEIGRRLIRAIDAGRTTGADGRTTAPNVFSVHLNESDRSKFGDLEKPLISELVDAAKQYVADEGFSLVGD
;
A
#
# COMPACT_ATOMS: atom_id res chain seq x y z
N MET A 1 10.39 -5.72 -8.51
CA MET A 1 11.74 -6.03 -7.97
C MET A 1 12.19 -4.80 -7.21
N PHE A 2 12.18 -4.83 -5.87
CA PHE A 2 12.46 -3.63 -5.07
C PHE A 2 13.96 -3.48 -4.80
N ARG A 3 14.57 -2.39 -5.30
CA ARG A 3 15.99 -2.07 -5.10
C ARG A 3 16.17 -1.28 -3.81
N SER A 4 16.95 -1.81 -2.87
CA SER A 4 17.26 -1.13 -1.61
C SER A 4 18.39 -0.10 -1.79
N VAL A 5 18.12 1.18 -1.51
CA VAL A 5 19.12 2.26 -1.35
C VAL A 5 19.01 2.87 0.04
N SER A 6 20.13 3.38 0.57
CA SER A 6 20.59 3.18 1.95
C SER A 6 20.23 4.24 3.02
N LYS A 7 20.00 3.72 4.24
CA LYS A 7 20.46 4.09 5.60
C LYS A 7 19.97 5.33 6.40
N THR A 8 19.23 6.32 5.88
CA THR A 8 18.62 7.38 6.73
C THR A 8 17.28 7.95 6.21
N GLY A 9 16.62 7.26 5.28
CA GLY A 9 15.31 7.67 4.72
C GLY A 9 14.29 6.54 4.75
N ILE A 10 13.01 6.89 4.57
CA ILE A 10 11.90 5.94 4.52
C ILE A 10 12.14 4.94 3.39
N ARG A 11 12.11 3.63 3.71
CA ARG A 11 12.35 2.59 2.70
C ARG A 11 11.06 2.25 1.96
N PRO A 12 11.08 2.06 0.63
CA PRO A 12 9.91 1.61 -0.15
C PRO A 12 9.19 0.39 0.45
N ILE A 13 9.98 -0.60 0.91
CA ILE A 13 9.44 -1.81 1.53
C ILE A 13 8.68 -1.55 2.83
N GLU A 14 9.04 -0.51 3.59
CA GLU A 14 8.32 -0.13 4.80
C GLU A 14 6.96 0.49 4.46
N ILE A 15 6.88 1.26 3.38
CA ILE A 15 5.61 1.82 2.88
C ILE A 15 4.69 0.67 2.46
N GLY A 16 5.19 -0.28 1.66
CA GLY A 16 4.42 -1.46 1.25
C GLY A 16 3.90 -2.27 2.43
N ARG A 17 4.76 -2.60 3.39
CA ARG A 17 4.33 -3.34 4.61
C ARG A 17 3.28 -2.58 5.41
N ARG A 18 3.39 -1.25 5.49
CA ARG A 18 2.43 -0.42 6.21
C ARG A 18 1.11 -0.29 5.47
N LEU A 19 1.13 -0.29 4.13
CA LEU A 19 -0.04 -0.34 3.28
C LEU A 19 -0.83 -1.64 3.50
N ILE A 20 -0.16 -2.80 3.48
CA ILE A 20 -0.81 -4.09 3.77
C ILE A 20 -1.48 -4.08 5.14
N ARG A 21 -0.77 -3.60 6.17
CA ARG A 21 -1.34 -3.46 7.52
C ARG A 21 -2.55 -2.51 7.55
N ALA A 22 -2.56 -1.46 6.73
CA ALA A 22 -3.68 -0.53 6.64
C ALA A 22 -4.90 -1.16 5.96
N ILE A 23 -4.68 -1.97 4.90
CA ILE A 23 -5.72 -2.79 4.27
C ILE A 23 -6.35 -3.70 5.30
N ASP A 24 -5.51 -4.46 6.02
CA ASP A 24 -5.93 -5.36 7.07
C ASP A 24 -6.76 -4.67 8.15
N ALA A 25 -6.28 -3.53 8.65
CA ALA A 25 -6.93 -2.80 9.73
C ALA A 25 -8.27 -2.17 9.31
N GLY A 26 -8.42 -1.84 8.03
CA GLY A 26 -9.61 -1.20 7.48
C GLY A 26 -10.65 -2.16 6.92
N ARG A 27 -10.37 -3.49 6.90
CA ARG A 27 -11.32 -4.47 6.36
C ARG A 27 -12.57 -4.59 7.23
N THR A 28 -13.71 -4.82 6.59
CA THR A 28 -14.99 -5.03 7.26
C THR A 28 -15.63 -6.31 6.74
N THR A 29 -16.11 -7.16 7.65
CA THR A 29 -16.83 -8.39 7.29
C THR A 29 -18.34 -8.14 7.39
N GLY A 30 -19.05 -8.30 6.28
CA GLY A 30 -20.50 -8.17 6.19
C GLY A 30 -21.23 -9.37 6.82
N ALA A 31 -22.53 -9.21 7.04
CA ALA A 31 -23.40 -10.28 7.52
C ALA A 31 -23.53 -11.45 6.53
N ASP A 32 -23.24 -11.22 5.25
CA ASP A 32 -23.14 -12.22 4.19
C ASP A 32 -21.80 -13.00 4.21
N GLY A 33 -20.93 -12.70 5.18
CA GLY A 33 -19.60 -13.31 5.33
C GLY A 33 -18.55 -12.76 4.37
N ARG A 34 -18.89 -11.82 3.49
CA ARG A 34 -17.91 -11.22 2.57
C ARG A 34 -17.07 -10.17 3.29
N THR A 35 -15.78 -10.18 3.03
CA THR A 35 -14.85 -9.19 3.61
C THR A 35 -14.50 -8.15 2.57
N THR A 36 -14.74 -6.89 2.90
CA THR A 36 -14.44 -5.74 2.05
C THR A 36 -13.28 -4.95 2.61
N ALA A 37 -12.30 -4.62 1.78
CA ALA A 37 -11.12 -3.82 2.10
C ALA A 37 -11.23 -2.39 1.53
N PRO A 38 -10.61 -1.39 2.18
CA PRO A 38 -10.54 -0.04 1.62
C PRO A 38 -9.81 -0.01 0.28
N ASN A 39 -10.23 0.89 -0.62
CA ASN A 39 -9.66 1.05 -1.96
C ASN A 39 -8.86 2.35 -2.14
N VAL A 40 -8.91 3.27 -1.18
CA VAL A 40 -8.20 4.56 -1.21
C VAL A 40 -7.28 4.66 0.00
N PHE A 41 -6.01 5.00 -0.26
CA PHE A 41 -5.00 5.19 0.75
C PHE A 41 -4.24 6.48 0.50
N SER A 42 -3.91 7.20 1.58
CA SER A 42 -3.03 8.38 1.54
C SER A 42 -1.80 8.11 2.40
N VAL A 43 -0.62 8.23 1.78
CA VAL A 43 0.66 8.08 2.47
C VAL A 43 1.26 9.46 2.68
N HIS A 44 1.38 9.86 3.96
CA HIS A 44 1.99 11.13 4.33
C HIS A 44 3.45 10.90 4.71
N LEU A 45 4.33 11.67 4.08
CA LEU A 45 5.77 11.67 4.30
C LEU A 45 6.24 13.10 4.58
N ASN A 46 7.34 13.25 5.32
CA ASN A 46 8.01 14.55 5.38
C ASN A 46 8.50 14.93 3.98
N GLU A 47 8.44 16.22 3.62
CA GLU A 47 8.86 16.71 2.31
C GLU A 47 10.30 16.32 1.96
N SER A 48 11.21 16.36 2.94
CA SER A 48 12.62 15.97 2.77
C SER A 48 12.81 14.48 2.52
N ASP A 49 11.89 13.62 2.97
CA ASP A 49 11.93 12.19 2.67
C ASP A 49 11.25 11.88 1.34
N ARG A 50 10.16 12.58 1.03
CA ARG A 50 9.48 12.46 -0.26
C ARG A 50 10.39 12.85 -1.41
N SER A 51 11.13 13.96 -1.28
CA SER A 51 12.04 14.44 -2.32
C SER A 51 13.18 13.46 -2.64
N LYS A 52 13.59 12.61 -1.69
CA LYS A 52 14.60 11.56 -1.91
C LYS A 52 14.14 10.48 -2.90
N PHE A 53 12.83 10.32 -3.12
CA PHE A 53 12.34 9.37 -4.13
C PHE A 53 12.57 9.89 -5.55
N GLY A 54 12.50 11.20 -5.78
CA GLY A 54 12.67 11.80 -7.11
C GLY A 54 11.84 11.07 -8.16
N ASP A 55 12.49 10.64 -9.25
CA ASP A 55 11.85 9.93 -10.36
C ASP A 55 11.28 8.55 -9.98
N LEU A 56 11.69 7.99 -8.83
CA LEU A 56 11.18 6.71 -8.33
C LEU A 56 9.81 6.82 -7.66
N GLU A 57 9.31 8.02 -7.38
CA GLU A 57 8.03 8.18 -6.67
C GLU A 57 6.85 7.60 -7.46
N LYS A 58 6.72 7.97 -8.75
CA LYS A 58 5.65 7.46 -9.61
C LYS A 58 5.68 5.93 -9.80
N PRO A 59 6.81 5.30 -10.18
CA PRO A 59 6.85 3.85 -10.30
C PRO A 59 6.62 3.15 -8.96
N LEU A 60 7.10 3.71 -7.85
CA LEU A 60 6.81 3.16 -6.52
C LEU A 60 5.30 3.17 -6.21
N ILE A 61 4.59 4.25 -6.53
CA ILE A 61 3.13 4.31 -6.35
C ILE A 61 2.46 3.21 -7.18
N SER A 62 2.87 3.01 -8.43
CA SER A 62 2.33 1.92 -9.27
C SER A 62 2.58 0.55 -8.64
N GLU A 63 3.82 0.28 -8.21
CA GLU A 63 4.17 -0.99 -7.56
C GLU A 63 3.38 -1.21 -6.26
N LEU A 64 3.11 -0.16 -5.49
CA LEU A 64 2.30 -0.24 -4.27
C LEU A 64 0.83 -0.54 -4.57
N VAL A 65 0.26 0.06 -5.63
CA VAL A 65 -1.10 -0.22 -6.08
C VAL A 65 -1.22 -1.66 -6.54
N ASP A 66 -0.27 -2.14 -7.35
CA ASP A 66 -0.28 -3.50 -7.86
C ASP A 66 -0.12 -4.51 -6.72
N ALA A 67 0.78 -4.25 -5.77
CA ALA A 67 0.95 -5.08 -4.58
C ALA A 67 -0.30 -5.11 -3.69
N ALA A 68 -1.00 -3.98 -3.53
CA ALA A 68 -2.23 -3.91 -2.76
C ALA A 68 -3.36 -4.71 -3.42
N LYS A 69 -3.53 -4.58 -4.75
CA LYS A 69 -4.52 -5.34 -5.51
C LYS A 69 -4.24 -6.84 -5.45
N GLN A 70 -2.97 -7.23 -5.61
CA GLN A 70 -2.56 -8.63 -5.50
C GLN A 70 -2.89 -9.17 -4.11
N TYR A 71 -2.54 -8.44 -3.04
CA TYR A 71 -2.82 -8.86 -1.67
C TYR A 71 -4.32 -9.03 -1.41
N VAL A 72 -5.14 -8.06 -1.84
CA VAL A 72 -6.61 -8.13 -1.71
C VAL A 72 -7.17 -9.36 -2.45
N ALA A 73 -6.67 -9.65 -3.65
CA ALA A 73 -7.07 -10.82 -4.42
C ALA A 73 -6.63 -12.14 -3.74
N ASP A 74 -5.40 -12.20 -3.24
CA ASP A 74 -4.85 -13.38 -2.56
C ASP A 74 -5.63 -13.72 -1.27
N GLU A 75 -6.08 -12.69 -0.54
CA GLU A 75 -6.91 -12.85 0.67
C GLU A 75 -8.41 -13.04 0.37
N GLY A 76 -8.82 -12.94 -0.89
CA GLY A 76 -10.23 -13.06 -1.30
C GLY A 76 -11.12 -11.90 -0.83
N PHE A 77 -10.53 -10.73 -0.60
CA PHE A 77 -11.27 -9.53 -0.23
C PHE A 77 -11.87 -8.86 -1.47
N SER A 78 -13.04 -8.23 -1.31
CA SER A 78 -13.57 -7.27 -2.28
C SER A 78 -13.13 -5.87 -1.90
N LEU A 79 -13.06 -4.93 -2.85
CA LEU A 79 -12.78 -3.53 -2.54
C LEU A 79 -14.08 -2.76 -2.32
N VAL A 80 -14.05 -1.73 -1.48
CA VAL A 80 -15.23 -0.87 -1.26
C VAL A 80 -15.67 -0.23 -2.58
N GLY A 81 -16.90 -0.51 -3.01
CA GLY A 81 -17.51 0.10 -4.19
C GLY A 81 -17.14 -0.54 -5.54
N ASP A 82 -16.42 -1.66 -5.53
CA ASP A 82 -16.33 -2.57 -6.69
C ASP A 82 -17.64 -3.36 -6.90
#